data_AF-S3C4T0-F1
#
_entry.id   AF-S3C4T0-F1
#
_cell.length_a   1.000
_cell.length_b   1.000
_cell.length_c   1.000
_cell.angle_alpha   90.00
_cell.angle_beta   90.00
_cell.angle_gamma   90.00
#
_symmetry.space_group_name_H-M   'P 1'
#
loop_
_entity.id
_entity.type
_entity.pdbx_description
1 polymer ?
#
loop_
_entity_poly.entity_id
_entity_poly.type
_entity_poly.pdbx_seq_one_letter_code
_entity_poly.pdbx_strand_id
1 'polypeptide(L)'
;MAPNKKKLLQQFINDIPDDKLTILPDSPQTIYKDVNLRLDMQGITTNDEWNLQIQANKKAKSTSIRQYAPDTVAGPVLVPQSAPWTAEEIRQAFRDTSSF
;
A
#
# COMPACT_ATOMS: atom_id res chain seq x y z
N MET A 1 -19.81 -14.06 8.41
CA MET A 1 -18.41 -13.89 8.84
C MET A 1 -17.84 -12.74 8.05
N ALA A 2 -17.51 -11.60 8.69
CA ALA A 2 -16.88 -10.50 7.97
C ALA A 2 -15.48 -10.94 7.50
N PRO A 3 -15.08 -10.63 6.25
CA PRO A 3 -13.73 -10.97 5.78
C PRO A 3 -12.70 -10.35 6.73
N ASN A 4 -11.79 -11.20 7.23
CA ASN A 4 -10.77 -10.80 8.21
C ASN A 4 -9.90 -9.69 7.59
N LYS A 5 -9.74 -8.55 8.29
CA LYS A 5 -9.03 -7.36 7.80
C LYS A 5 -7.62 -7.67 7.30
N LYS A 6 -6.91 -8.59 7.97
CA LYS A 6 -5.59 -9.07 7.57
C LYS A 6 -5.62 -9.83 6.24
N LYS A 7 -6.65 -10.67 6.02
CA LYS A 7 -6.84 -11.38 4.74
C LYS A 7 -7.13 -10.41 3.61
N LEU A 8 -7.95 -9.38 3.84
CA LEU A 8 -8.22 -8.34 2.85
C LEU A 8 -6.95 -7.58 2.46
N LEU A 9 -6.12 -7.22 3.45
CA LEU A 9 -4.84 -6.55 3.17
C LEU A 9 -3.89 -7.48 2.39
N GLN A 10 -3.72 -8.72 2.82
CA GLN A 10 -2.86 -9.69 2.11
C GLN A 10 -3.33 -9.92 0.68
N GLN A 11 -4.65 -10.06 0.47
CA GLN A 11 -5.21 -10.21 -0.85
C GLN A 11 -4.97 -8.96 -1.71
N PHE A 12 -5.17 -7.76 -1.14
CA PHE A 12 -4.87 -6.51 -1.84
C PHE A 12 -3.38 -6.42 -2.22
N ILE A 13 -2.45 -6.75 -1.31
CA ILE A 13 -1.01 -6.75 -1.59
C ILE A 13 -0.68 -7.69 -2.76
N ASN A 14 -1.30 -8.87 -2.81
CA ASN A 14 -1.08 -9.84 -3.87
C ASN A 14 -1.70 -9.43 -5.21
N ASP A 15 -2.78 -8.67 -5.16
CA ASP A 15 -3.54 -8.22 -6.33
C ASP A 15 -2.93 -6.99 -7.01
N ILE A 16 -2.05 -6.24 -6.32
CA ILE A 16 -1.34 -5.11 -6.93
C ILE A 16 -0.49 -5.63 -8.10
N PRO A 17 -0.65 -5.10 -9.32
CA PRO A 17 0.16 -5.49 -10.46
C PRO A 17 1.63 -5.14 -10.25
N ASP A 18 2.54 -5.98 -10.74
CA ASP A 18 3.99 -5.77 -10.60
C ASP A 18 4.43 -4.44 -11.22
N ASP A 19 3.86 -4.07 -12.38
CA ASP A 19 4.09 -2.79 -13.07
C ASP A 19 3.79 -1.56 -12.18
N LYS A 20 2.81 -1.69 -11.28
CA LYS A 20 2.45 -0.62 -10.32
C LYS A 20 3.44 -0.49 -9.18
N LEU A 21 4.26 -1.50 -8.94
CA LEU A 21 5.28 -1.50 -7.89
C LEU A 21 6.67 -1.20 -8.45
N THR A 22 6.89 -1.41 -9.75
CA THR A 22 8.17 -1.13 -10.42
C THR A 22 8.21 0.22 -11.14
N ILE A 23 7.07 0.69 -11.66
CA ILE A 23 6.96 1.99 -12.35
C ILE A 23 6.27 2.99 -11.41
N LEU A 24 7.05 3.46 -10.43
CA LEU A 24 6.57 4.40 -9.42
C LEU A 24 6.66 5.84 -9.93
N PRO A 25 5.61 6.66 -9.75
CA PRO A 25 5.64 8.05 -10.15
C PRO A 25 6.49 8.90 -9.21
N ASP A 26 7.11 9.96 -9.73
CA ASP A 26 7.88 10.93 -8.93
C ASP A 26 7.03 11.93 -8.15
N SER A 27 5.71 11.92 -8.37
CA SER A 27 4.77 12.83 -7.71
C SER A 27 3.78 12.06 -6.83
N PRO A 28 3.40 12.63 -5.66
CA PRO A 28 2.43 12.01 -4.76
C PRO A 28 1.09 11.71 -5.47
N GLN A 29 0.72 10.44 -5.53
CA GLN A 29 -0.54 10.01 -6.11
C GLN A 29 -0.95 8.60 -5.68
N THR A 30 -2.23 8.27 -5.90
CA THR A 30 -2.72 6.91 -5.73
C THR A 30 -2.27 6.04 -6.91
N ILE A 31 -1.44 5.04 -6.63
CA ILE A 31 -0.89 4.10 -7.61
C ILE A 31 -1.92 3.02 -7.97
N TYR A 32 -2.56 2.45 -6.95
CA TYR A 32 -3.50 1.36 -7.08
C TYR A 32 -4.61 1.47 -6.05
N LYS A 33 -5.83 1.07 -6.37
CA LYS A 33 -6.93 1.05 -5.40
C LYS A 33 -7.97 0.01 -5.75
N ASP A 34 -8.59 -0.51 -4.70
CA ASP A 34 -9.80 -1.33 -4.74
C ASP A 34 -10.94 -0.59 -4.01
N VAL A 35 -12.12 -1.20 -3.94
CA VAL A 35 -13.24 -0.79 -3.08
C VAL A 35 -12.80 -0.52 -1.64
N ASN A 36 -11.91 -1.34 -1.06
CA ASN A 36 -11.60 -1.27 0.38
C ASN A 36 -10.30 -0.54 0.72
N LEU A 37 -9.26 -0.70 -0.09
CA LEU A 37 -7.91 -0.23 0.19
C LEU A 37 -7.35 0.56 -0.99
N ARG A 38 -6.36 1.40 -0.73
CA ARG A 38 -5.60 2.12 -1.75
C ARG A 38 -4.12 2.12 -1.40
N LEU A 39 -3.28 2.00 -2.42
CA LEU A 39 -1.85 2.20 -2.39
C LEU A 39 -1.57 3.63 -2.86
N ASP A 40 -1.00 4.44 -1.99
CA ASP A 40 -0.59 5.80 -2.28
C ASP A 40 0.94 5.93 -2.19
N MET A 41 1.50 6.66 -3.15
CA MET A 41 2.84 7.23 -3.03
C MET A 41 2.68 8.61 -2.38
N GLN A 42 3.23 8.80 -1.18
CA GLN A 42 3.07 10.02 -0.38
C GLN A 42 4.12 11.09 -0.70
N GLY A 43 5.18 10.73 -1.41
CA GLY A 43 6.27 11.62 -1.80
C GLY A 43 7.60 10.89 -1.86
N ILE A 44 8.63 11.61 -2.31
CA ILE A 44 10.02 11.17 -2.27
C ILE A 44 10.63 11.70 -0.97
N THR A 45 11.32 10.84 -0.22
CA THR A 45 12.02 11.25 1.01
C THR A 45 13.27 12.08 0.67
N THR A 46 13.88 12.70 1.68
CA THR A 46 15.17 13.41 1.51
C THR A 46 16.33 12.50 1.09
N ASN A 47 16.15 11.18 1.17
CA ASN A 47 17.14 10.19 0.75
C ASN A 47 16.84 9.61 -0.64
N ASP A 48 15.97 10.24 -1.44
CA ASP A 48 15.63 9.77 -2.79
C ASP A 48 14.92 8.39 -2.77
N GLU A 49 13.97 8.23 -1.83
CA GLU A 49 13.17 7.00 -1.68
C GLU A 49 11.68 7.29 -1.89
N TRP A 50 10.99 6.47 -2.66
CA TRP A 50 9.53 6.52 -2.74
C TRP A 50 8.92 6.05 -1.41
N ASN A 51 8.12 6.93 -0.78
CA ASN A 51 7.33 6.55 0.39
C ASN A 51 5.98 5.98 -0.04
N LEU A 52 5.85 4.65 0.03
CA LEU A 52 4.64 3.94 -0.34
C LEU A 52 3.84 3.54 0.92
N GLN A 53 2.54 3.82 0.90
CA GLN A 53 1.64 3.54 2.02
C GLN A 53 0.32 2.93 1.52
N ILE A 54 -0.14 1.88 2.19
CA ILE A 54 -1.48 1.33 1.97
C ILE A 54 -2.41 1.93 3.01
N GLN A 55 -3.48 2.56 2.56
CA GLN A 55 -4.48 3.23 3.38
C GLN A 55 -5.86 2.63 3.18
N ALA A 56 -6.69 2.72 4.21
CA ALA A 56 -8.08 2.33 4.14
C ALA A 56 -8.94 3.39 3.43
N ASN A 57 -9.82 2.96 2.51
CA ASN A 57 -10.74 3.87 1.83
C ASN A 57 -11.89 4.27 2.76
N LYS A 58 -12.21 5.57 2.83
CA LYS A 58 -13.36 6.10 3.61
C LYS A 58 -14.72 5.53 3.17
N LYS A 59 -14.80 5.06 1.92
CA LYS A 59 -15.97 4.40 1.32
C LYS A 59 -15.81 2.87 1.21
N ALA A 60 -14.94 2.27 2.02
CA ALA A 60 -14.76 0.82 2.03
C ALA A 60 -16.09 0.10 2.27
N LYS A 61 -16.33 -0.97 1.48
CA LYS A 61 -17.51 -1.83 1.61
C LYS A 61 -17.47 -2.64 2.91
N SER A 62 -16.26 -3.02 3.34
CA SER A 62 -16.05 -3.64 4.65
C SER A 62 -16.14 -2.60 5.76
N THR A 63 -17.14 -2.71 6.63
CA THR A 63 -17.29 -1.86 7.83
C THR A 63 -16.06 -1.95 8.73
N SER A 64 -15.42 -3.12 8.79
CA SER A 64 -14.20 -3.36 9.56
C SER A 64 -12.97 -2.63 9.03
N ILE A 65 -12.92 -2.28 7.74
CA ILE A 65 -11.85 -1.46 7.14
C ILE A 65 -12.21 0.02 7.23
N ARG A 66 -13.50 0.35 7.07
CA ARG A 66 -14.00 1.73 7.12
C ARG A 66 -13.70 2.43 8.45
N GLN A 67 -13.70 1.69 9.57
CA GLN A 67 -13.34 2.24 10.88
C GLN A 67 -11.87 2.69 10.99
N TYR A 68 -10.98 2.15 10.15
CA TYR A 68 -9.57 2.52 10.07
C TYR A 68 -9.30 3.52 8.94
N ALA A 69 -10.33 4.03 8.26
CA ALA A 69 -10.11 5.04 7.24
C ALA A 69 -10.12 6.43 7.87
N PRO A 70 -9.16 7.32 7.54
CA PRO A 70 -8.15 7.22 6.48
C PRO A 70 -6.76 6.75 6.95
N ASP A 71 -6.65 6.04 8.07
CA ASP A 71 -5.36 5.59 8.60
C ASP A 71 -4.60 4.64 7.66
N THR A 72 -3.28 4.64 7.85
CA THR A 72 -2.36 3.75 7.17
C THR A 72 -2.45 2.36 7.80
N VAL A 73 -2.72 1.37 6.97
CA VAL A 73 -2.89 -0.03 7.39
C VAL A 73 -1.64 -0.88 7.15
N ALA A 74 -0.78 -0.46 6.22
CA ALA A 74 0.55 -1.00 6.01
C ALA A 74 1.49 0.05 5.43
N GLY A 75 2.74 0.03 5.86
CA GLY A 75 3.76 1.04 5.57
C GLY A 75 3.98 2.02 6.73
N PRO A 76 4.86 3.03 6.54
CA PRO A 76 5.54 3.40 5.29
C PRO A 76 6.56 2.36 4.82
N VAL A 77 6.53 2.05 3.52
CA VAL A 77 7.57 1.27 2.83
C VAL A 77 8.39 2.25 2.00
N LEU A 78 9.68 2.34 2.30
CA LEU A 78 10.61 3.23 1.61
C LEU A 78 11.35 2.43 0.53
N VAL A 79 11.17 2.81 -0.73
CA VAL A 79 11.80 2.14 -1.87
C VAL A 79 12.84 3.08 -2.49
N PRO A 80 14.13 2.73 -2.51
CA PRO A 80 15.17 3.62 -3.03
C PRO A 80 15.09 3.76 -4.56
N GLN A 81 15.20 5.00 -5.08
CA GLN A 81 15.16 5.27 -6.52
C GLN A 81 16.41 4.78 -7.26
N SER A 82 17.57 4.81 -6.60
CA SER A 82 18.84 4.35 -7.19
C SER A 82 18.94 2.83 -7.37
N ALA A 83 18.17 2.07 -6.59
CA ALA A 83 18.14 0.61 -6.64
C ALA A 83 16.71 0.13 -6.35
N PRO A 84 15.76 0.36 -7.29
CA PRO A 84 14.36 0.05 -7.06
C PRO A 84 14.19 -1.42 -6.71
N TRP A 85 13.47 -1.68 -5.63
CA TRP A 85 13.13 -3.03 -5.20
C TRP A 85 12.26 -3.72 -6.25
N THR A 86 12.30 -5.04 -6.26
CA THR A 86 11.35 -5.84 -7.02
C THR A 86 9.95 -5.71 -6.44
N ALA A 87 8.93 -5.95 -7.29
CA ALA A 87 7.54 -5.96 -6.84
C ALA A 87 7.31 -6.93 -5.66
N GLU A 88 8.02 -8.06 -5.64
CA GLU A 88 7.93 -9.04 -4.55
C GLU A 88 8.51 -8.53 -3.23
N GLU A 89 9.66 -7.86 -3.26
CA GLU A 89 10.26 -7.23 -2.07
C GLU A 89 9.34 -6.17 -1.48
N ILE A 90 8.73 -5.32 -2.32
CA ILE A 90 7.78 -4.30 -1.88
C ILE A 90 6.54 -4.94 -1.26
N ARG A 91 5.98 -5.98 -1.90
CA ARG A 91 4.86 -6.75 -1.35
C ARG A 91 5.22 -7.34 0.02
N GLN A 92 6.44 -7.88 0.16
CA GLN A 92 6.90 -8.47 1.40
C GLN A 92 7.07 -7.43 2.51
N ALA A 93 7.63 -6.25 2.19
CA ALA A 93 7.73 -5.14 3.13
C ALA A 93 6.36 -4.65 3.61
N PHE A 94 5.35 -4.61 2.74
CA PHE A 94 3.97 -4.30 3.16
C PHE A 94 3.37 -5.36 4.08
N ARG A 95 3.72 -6.64 3.89
CA ARG A 95 3.27 -7.71 4.80
C ARG A 95 3.93 -7.57 6.17
N ASP A 96 5.21 -7.20 6.21
CA ASP A 96 5.97 -7.01 7.45
C ASP A 96 5.48 -5.78 8.25
N THR A 97 5.24 -4.67 7.55
CA THR A 97 4.76 -3.40 8.13
C THR A 97 3.23 -3.35 8.36
N SER A 98 2.53 -4.48 8.19
CA SER A 98 1.08 -4.53 8.35
C SER A 98 0.65 -4.41 9.81
N SER A 99 -0.16 -3.40 10.14
CA SER A 99 -0.64 -3.14 11.52
C SER A 99 -1.91 -3.94 11.87
N PHE A 100 -2.10 -5.15 11.28
CA PHE A 100 -3.31 -5.96 11.40
C PHE A 100 -3.15 -7.35 12.03
#